data_AF-A0A8E1QXA7-F1
#
_entry.id   AF-A0A8E1QXA7-F1
#
_cell.length_a   1.000
_cell.length_b   1.000
_cell.length_c   1.000
_cell.angle_alpha   90.00
_cell.angle_beta   90.00
_cell.angle_gamma   90.00
#
_symmetry.space_group_name_H-M   'P 1'
#
loop_
_entity.id
_entity.type
_entity.pdbx_description
1 polymer ?
#
loop_
_entity_poly.entity_id
_entity_poly.type
_entity_poly.pdbx_seq_one_letter_code
_entity_poly.pdbx_strand_id
1 'polypeptide(L)'
;MIMKKLLFAFLLALVIHSTSYASNFSKYRGVWASNDAEAVITDSICMFFEKTPTGLRAFLNIPTQDIYSCTTYKDSAFVVETTTPLTLTDEVKTVNGTAVKTLRIGDNVMSKVEEITTCKPYEKSIAKSKLDIGKCLQEWRLGARFGKDGDVFMCEVNTNRHMFVYLVNGRMIYIRAAATANNNNGTLFFQNIRMMRNDNTGEMTSYIEPDNYNIAANNLNIDNSKFNPNACVFSPDGGIYWSFISFTPDQIQLNGCGETYYIKRTDQFDEYFKYIPYEKAGL
;
A
#
# COMPACT_ATOMS: atom_id res chain seq x y z
N MET A 1 58.33 26.25 36.64
CA MET A 1 57.79 26.43 35.29
C MET A 1 57.24 25.08 34.84
N ILE A 2 55.94 25.04 34.55
CA ILE A 2 55.07 23.86 34.56
C ILE A 2 55.29 23.00 33.30
N MET A 3 55.78 21.77 33.44
CA MET A 3 55.70 20.75 32.37
C MET A 3 54.36 20.03 32.50
N LYS A 4 53.47 20.30 31.54
CA LYS A 4 52.15 19.66 31.40
C LYS A 4 52.31 18.18 31.09
N LYS A 5 51.68 17.33 31.90
CA LYS A 5 51.42 15.91 31.62
C LYS A 5 50.48 15.82 30.41
N LEU A 6 50.93 15.17 29.33
CA LEU A 6 50.04 14.69 28.27
C LEU A 6 49.61 13.27 28.62
N LEU A 7 48.36 13.13 29.09
CA LEU A 7 47.66 11.85 29.13
C LEU A 7 47.08 11.59 27.73
N PHE A 8 47.60 10.59 27.03
CA PHE A 8 46.93 10.00 25.88
C PHE A 8 45.81 9.09 26.38
N ALA A 9 44.59 9.59 26.39
CA ALA A 9 43.41 8.76 26.50
C ALA A 9 43.12 8.16 25.12
N PHE A 10 43.37 6.86 24.96
CA PHE A 10 42.85 6.09 23.83
C PHE A 10 41.32 6.06 23.95
N LEU A 11 40.64 6.92 23.20
CA LEU A 11 39.21 6.76 22.93
C LEU A 11 39.07 5.54 22.02
N LEU A 12 38.71 4.41 22.62
CA LEU A 12 38.22 3.25 21.90
C LEU A 12 36.86 3.67 21.30
N ALA A 13 36.88 4.09 20.04
CA ALA A 13 35.67 4.32 19.28
C ALA A 13 34.95 2.98 19.16
N LEU A 14 33.92 2.78 19.98
CA LEU A 14 32.97 1.70 19.81
C LEU A 14 32.27 1.97 18.47
N VAL A 15 32.74 1.31 17.41
CA VAL A 15 31.99 1.22 16.15
C VAL A 15 30.77 0.36 16.49
N ILE A 16 29.71 1.01 16.95
CA ILE A 16 28.37 0.42 16.93
C ILE A 16 28.12 0.15 15.46
N HIS A 17 28.29 -1.10 15.05
CA HIS A 17 27.77 -1.56 13.79
C HIS A 17 26.26 -1.39 13.93
N SER A 18 25.73 -0.31 13.38
CA SER A 18 24.32 -0.26 13.04
C SER A 18 24.10 -1.44 12.12
N THR A 19 23.55 -2.52 12.66
CA THR A 19 23.02 -3.62 11.87
C THR A 19 21.93 -3.01 11.02
N SER A 20 22.30 -2.57 9.82
CA SER A 20 21.38 -2.29 8.74
C SER A 20 20.70 -3.62 8.44
N TYR A 21 19.53 -3.86 9.05
CA TYR A 21 18.58 -4.81 8.52
C TYR A 21 18.01 -4.19 7.24
N ALA A 22 18.81 -4.19 6.18
CA ALA A 22 18.26 -4.16 4.84
C ALA A 22 17.55 -5.51 4.67
N SER A 23 16.29 -5.57 5.12
CA SER A 23 15.41 -6.66 4.77
C SER A 23 15.43 -6.77 3.25
N ASN A 24 15.78 -7.95 2.72
CA ASN A 24 15.85 -8.18 1.28
C ASN A 24 14.43 -8.30 0.70
N PHE A 25 13.65 -7.22 0.79
CA PHE A 25 12.28 -7.14 0.32
C PHE A 25 12.20 -7.31 -1.20
N SER A 26 13.23 -6.88 -1.94
CA SER A 26 13.33 -7.02 -3.40
C SER A 26 13.05 -8.43 -3.93
N LYS A 27 13.42 -9.47 -3.17
CA LYS A 27 13.16 -10.88 -3.51
C LYS A 27 11.67 -11.24 -3.46
N TYR A 28 10.91 -10.57 -2.60
CA TYR A 28 9.50 -10.86 -2.29
C TYR A 28 8.54 -9.87 -2.94
N ARG A 29 9.02 -9.01 -3.86
CA ARG A 29 8.19 -8.01 -4.53
C ARG A 29 6.89 -8.60 -5.07
N GLY A 30 5.82 -7.87 -4.86
CA GLY A 30 4.48 -8.27 -5.29
C GLY A 30 3.41 -7.95 -4.26
N VAL A 31 2.17 -8.24 -4.66
CA VAL A 31 1.04 -8.33 -3.75
C VAL A 31 0.80 -9.81 -3.45
N TRP A 32 0.59 -10.12 -2.18
CA TRP A 32 0.37 -11.47 -1.66
C TRP A 32 -0.92 -11.47 -0.85
N ALA A 33 -1.77 -12.48 -1.02
CA ALA A 33 -3.04 -12.55 -0.31
C ALA A 33 -3.37 -13.96 0.16
N SER A 34 -4.18 -14.02 1.20
CA SER A 34 -5.00 -15.15 1.64
C SER A 34 -6.38 -14.60 2.05
N ASN A 35 -7.27 -15.44 2.56
CA ASN A 35 -8.57 -14.99 3.06
C ASN A 35 -8.47 -14.15 4.33
N ASP A 36 -7.39 -14.30 5.08
CA ASP A 36 -7.21 -13.67 6.40
C ASP A 36 -6.03 -12.70 6.41
N ALA A 37 -5.32 -12.51 5.30
CA ALA A 37 -4.16 -11.62 5.22
C ALA A 37 -3.90 -11.08 3.83
N GLU A 38 -3.23 -9.94 3.76
CA GLU A 38 -2.70 -9.36 2.52
C GLU A 38 -1.36 -8.65 2.81
N ALA A 39 -0.46 -8.64 1.83
CA ALA A 39 0.78 -7.90 1.92
C ALA A 39 1.13 -7.26 0.57
N VAL A 40 1.65 -6.03 0.61
CA VAL A 40 2.39 -5.45 -0.50
C VAL A 40 3.85 -5.28 -0.11
N ILE A 41 4.73 -5.79 -0.97
CA ILE A 41 6.18 -5.75 -0.76
C ILE A 41 6.84 -5.10 -1.97
N THR A 42 7.70 -4.12 -1.71
CA THR A 42 8.48 -3.36 -2.70
C THR A 42 9.97 -3.53 -2.43
N ASP A 43 10.85 -2.68 -2.97
CA ASP A 43 12.27 -2.74 -2.57
C ASP A 43 12.50 -2.21 -1.15
N SER A 44 11.71 -1.23 -0.69
CA SER A 44 11.88 -0.58 0.62
C SER A 44 10.75 -0.82 1.62
N ILE A 45 9.60 -1.34 1.16
CA ILE A 45 8.37 -1.38 1.96
C ILE A 45 7.91 -2.83 2.12
N CYS A 46 7.52 -3.19 3.34
CA CYS A 46 6.61 -4.29 3.60
C CYS A 46 5.42 -3.75 4.39
N MET A 47 4.24 -3.75 3.75
CA MET A 47 2.97 -3.45 4.41
C MET A 47 2.16 -4.73 4.45
N PHE A 48 1.75 -5.14 5.65
CA PHE A 48 1.13 -6.45 5.88
C PHE A 48 -0.09 -6.30 6.78
N PHE A 49 -1.18 -6.96 6.42
CA PHE A 49 -2.44 -6.95 7.12
C PHE A 49 -2.81 -8.37 7.51
N GLU A 50 -3.30 -8.57 8.72
CA GLU A 50 -3.77 -9.89 9.14
C GLU A 50 -4.96 -9.84 10.10
N LYS A 51 -5.87 -10.76 9.87
CA LYS A 51 -6.96 -11.07 10.78
C LYS A 51 -6.45 -12.04 11.84
N THR A 52 -6.64 -11.66 13.10
CA THR A 52 -6.39 -12.53 14.24
C THR A 52 -7.72 -12.81 14.95
N PRO A 53 -7.78 -13.82 15.84
CA PRO A 53 -8.95 -14.03 16.70
C PRO A 53 -9.34 -12.80 17.53
N THR A 54 -8.38 -11.91 17.80
CA THR A 54 -8.57 -10.70 18.63
C THR A 54 -8.83 -9.43 17.82
N GLY A 55 -8.83 -9.48 16.48
CA GLY A 55 -9.03 -8.31 15.62
C GLY A 55 -8.02 -8.22 14.48
N LEU A 56 -8.10 -7.12 13.75
CA LEU A 56 -7.22 -6.83 12.62
C LEU A 56 -5.93 -6.15 13.11
N ARG A 57 -4.79 -6.60 12.57
CA ARG A 57 -3.48 -5.96 12.73
C ARG A 57 -2.96 -5.51 11.38
N ALA A 58 -2.30 -4.35 11.34
CA ALA A 58 -1.62 -3.84 10.17
C ALA A 58 -0.19 -3.40 10.53
N PHE A 59 0.76 -3.93 9.79
CA PHE A 59 2.18 -3.69 9.96
C PHE A 59 2.70 -2.83 8.82
N LEU A 60 3.62 -1.92 9.15
CA LEU A 60 4.38 -1.15 8.17
C LEU A 60 5.86 -1.21 8.54
N ASN A 61 6.67 -1.70 7.61
CA ASN A 61 8.12 -1.79 7.75
C ASN A 61 8.76 -1.03 6.59
N ILE A 62 9.47 0.06 6.91
CA ILE A 62 10.26 0.86 5.98
C ILE A 62 11.61 1.14 6.67
N PRO A 63 12.60 0.23 6.55
CA PRO A 63 13.87 0.35 7.26
C PRO A 63 14.63 1.65 6.97
N THR A 64 14.52 2.17 5.74
CA THR A 64 15.19 3.41 5.31
C THR A 64 14.65 4.66 6.01
N GLN A 65 13.48 4.58 6.64
CA GLN A 65 12.82 5.67 7.38
C GLN A 65 12.71 5.38 8.88
N ASP A 66 13.30 4.28 9.36
CA ASP A 66 13.13 3.82 10.75
C ASP A 66 11.64 3.72 11.14
N ILE A 67 10.85 3.11 10.25
CA ILE A 67 9.43 2.82 10.48
C ILE A 67 9.29 1.32 10.66
N TYR A 68 8.91 0.91 11.87
CA TYR A 68 8.51 -0.45 12.21
C TYR A 68 7.24 -0.40 13.05
N SER A 69 6.11 -0.19 12.40
CA SER A 69 4.81 0.05 13.05
C SER A 69 3.95 -1.20 13.04
N CYS A 70 3.22 -1.42 14.14
CA CYS A 70 2.07 -2.31 14.22
C CYS A 70 0.87 -1.49 14.72
N THR A 71 -0.20 -1.43 13.94
CA THR A 71 -1.47 -0.85 14.35
C THR A 71 -2.46 -1.98 14.57
N THR A 72 -3.09 -2.00 15.74
CA THR A 72 -4.09 -3.01 16.12
C THR A 72 -5.38 -2.31 16.50
N TYR A 73 -6.51 -2.86 16.06
CA TYR A 73 -7.81 -2.50 16.62
C TYR A 73 -8.19 -3.50 17.70
N LYS A 74 -8.24 -3.05 18.96
CA LYS A 74 -8.56 -3.89 20.13
C LYS A 74 -9.29 -3.05 21.18
N ASP A 75 -10.25 -3.65 21.86
CA ASP A 75 -11.01 -3.01 22.96
C ASP A 75 -11.64 -1.66 22.54
N SER A 76 -12.16 -1.61 21.31
CA SER A 76 -12.76 -0.41 20.68
C SER A 76 -11.81 0.78 20.49
N ALA A 77 -10.50 0.53 20.50
CA ALA A 77 -9.48 1.55 20.27
C ALA A 77 -8.42 1.05 19.29
N PHE A 78 -7.78 2.00 18.61
CA PHE A 78 -6.56 1.72 17.87
C PHE A 78 -5.35 1.96 18.76
N VAL A 79 -4.45 0.99 18.74
CA VAL A 79 -3.14 1.07 19.39
C VAL A 79 -2.08 1.01 18.29
N VAL A 80 -1.14 1.95 18.32
CA VAL A 80 0.00 2.01 17.41
C VAL A 80 1.26 1.76 18.21
N GLU A 81 2.01 0.73 17.87
CA GLU A 81 3.19 0.28 18.60
C GLU A 81 4.38 0.17 17.65
N THR A 82 5.57 0.43 18.17
CA THR A 82 6.79 0.04 17.47
C THR A 82 6.98 -1.46 17.63
N THR A 83 7.27 -2.15 16.54
CA THR A 83 7.46 -3.60 16.50
C THR A 83 8.83 -3.98 15.95
N THR A 84 9.20 -5.24 16.10
CA THR A 84 10.38 -5.80 15.43
C THR A 84 10.15 -5.93 13.93
N PRO A 85 11.22 -5.89 13.11
CA PRO A 85 11.10 -6.13 11.68
C PRO A 85 10.39 -7.45 11.37
N LEU A 86 9.50 -7.43 10.38
CA LEU A 86 8.81 -8.62 9.89
C LEU A 86 9.81 -9.60 9.25
N THR A 87 9.63 -10.88 9.57
CA THR A 87 10.38 -11.97 8.92
C THR A 87 9.55 -12.53 7.77
N LEU A 88 10.15 -12.56 6.58
CA LEU A 88 9.54 -13.05 5.34
C LEU A 88 10.23 -14.35 4.93
N THR A 89 9.46 -15.41 4.73
CA THR A 89 9.98 -16.73 4.40
C THR A 89 9.30 -17.28 3.14
N ASP A 90 10.09 -17.69 2.14
CA ASP A 90 9.55 -18.41 1.00
C ASP A 90 9.11 -19.80 1.45
N GLU A 91 7.91 -20.18 1.02
CA GLU A 91 7.39 -21.53 1.17
C GLU A 91 6.91 -22.06 -0.19
N VAL A 92 6.69 -23.36 -0.23
CA VAL A 92 6.08 -24.03 -1.37
C VAL A 92 4.89 -24.84 -0.88
N LYS A 93 3.73 -24.61 -1.47
CA LYS A 93 2.54 -25.44 -1.27
C LYS A 93 2.25 -26.24 -2.52
N THR A 94 1.79 -27.47 -2.34
CA THR A 94 1.28 -28.29 -3.44
C THR A 94 -0.22 -28.04 -3.58
N VAL A 95 -0.63 -27.45 -4.71
CA VAL A 95 -2.05 -27.25 -5.06
C VAL A 95 -2.34 -28.09 -6.29
N ASN A 96 -3.26 -29.05 -6.18
CA ASN A 96 -3.62 -29.96 -7.28
C ASN A 96 -2.40 -30.64 -7.94
N GLY A 97 -1.42 -31.06 -7.14
CA GLY A 97 -0.19 -31.69 -7.62
C GLY A 97 0.87 -30.74 -8.18
N THR A 98 0.61 -29.43 -8.20
CA THR A 98 1.55 -28.41 -8.68
C THR A 98 2.17 -27.65 -7.51
N ALA A 99 3.49 -27.51 -7.51
CA ALA A 99 4.21 -26.67 -6.55
C ALA A 99 3.97 -25.19 -6.85
N VAL A 100 3.37 -24.48 -5.90
CA VAL A 100 3.07 -23.04 -5.96
C VAL A 100 3.93 -22.34 -4.92
N LYS A 101 4.64 -21.27 -5.34
CA LYS A 101 5.39 -20.42 -4.41
C LYS A 101 4.43 -19.63 -3.53
N THR A 102 4.68 -19.65 -2.24
CA THR A 102 3.92 -18.92 -1.23
C THR A 102 4.86 -18.11 -0.35
N LEU A 103 4.33 -17.07 0.28
CA LEU A 103 5.07 -16.26 1.24
C LEU A 103 4.48 -16.46 2.64
N ARG A 104 5.35 -16.72 3.62
CA ARG A 104 4.98 -16.67 5.03
C ARG A 104 5.42 -15.35 5.67
N ILE A 105 4.49 -14.71 6.38
CA ILE A 105 4.74 -13.62 7.32
C ILE A 105 4.00 -13.95 8.62
N GLY A 106 4.73 -14.14 9.72
CA GLY A 106 4.15 -14.68 10.95
C GLY A 106 3.52 -16.06 10.71
N ASP A 107 2.27 -16.23 11.16
CA ASP A 107 1.52 -17.48 10.98
C ASP A 107 0.80 -17.57 9.62
N ASN A 108 0.75 -16.46 8.88
CA ASN A 108 0.01 -16.34 7.64
C ASN A 108 0.82 -16.83 6.44
N VAL A 109 0.22 -17.69 5.62
CA VAL A 109 0.78 -18.15 4.35
C VAL A 109 -0.09 -17.66 3.21
N MET A 110 0.49 -16.88 2.31
CA MET A 110 -0.19 -16.17 1.24
C MET A 110 0.32 -16.62 -0.13
N SER A 111 -0.56 -16.55 -1.12
CA SER A 111 -0.22 -16.73 -2.53
C SER A 111 0.03 -15.37 -3.17
N LYS A 112 0.95 -15.30 -4.14
CA LYS A 112 1.14 -14.06 -4.91
C LYS A 112 -0.10 -13.83 -5.79
N VAL A 113 -0.55 -12.58 -5.90
CA VAL A 113 -1.70 -12.17 -6.73
C VAL A 113 -1.35 -11.08 -7.75
N GLU A 114 -0.21 -10.42 -7.57
CA GLU A 114 0.36 -9.47 -8.53
C GLU A 114 1.89 -9.47 -8.41
N GLU A 115 2.59 -9.44 -9.54
CA GLU A 115 4.04 -9.20 -9.60
C GLU A 115 4.32 -7.70 -9.71
N ILE A 116 5.25 -7.19 -8.89
CA ILE A 116 5.69 -5.79 -8.95
C ILE A 116 7.11 -5.74 -9.50
N THR A 117 7.29 -5.00 -10.59
CA THR A 117 8.62 -4.67 -11.11
C THR A 117 8.93 -3.21 -10.82
N THR A 118 9.91 -2.96 -9.94
CA THR A 118 10.45 -1.61 -9.72
C THR A 118 11.31 -1.18 -10.92
N CYS A 119 11.30 0.12 -11.21
CA CYS A 119 12.04 0.70 -12.33
C CYS A 119 12.58 2.10 -11.99
N LYS A 120 13.42 2.65 -12.86
CA LYS A 120 13.83 4.05 -12.78
C LYS A 120 12.63 4.97 -13.08
N PRO A 121 12.62 6.22 -12.59
CA PRO A 121 11.66 7.22 -13.01
C PRO A 121 11.54 7.29 -14.52
N TYR A 122 10.31 7.43 -15.02
CA TYR A 122 10.03 7.48 -16.46
C TYR A 122 8.97 8.52 -16.78
N GLU A 123 8.97 8.98 -18.02
CA GLU A 123 7.98 9.92 -18.52
C GLU A 123 6.64 9.19 -18.72
N LYS A 124 5.65 9.56 -17.93
CA LYS A 124 4.30 8.97 -18.00
C LYS A 124 3.52 9.54 -19.18
N SER A 125 2.58 8.77 -19.72
CA SER A 125 1.76 9.18 -20.87
C SER A 125 0.95 10.44 -20.59
N ILE A 126 0.79 11.29 -21.59
CA ILE A 126 -0.06 12.48 -21.52
C ILE A 126 -1.51 12.11 -21.86
N ALA A 127 -2.49 12.69 -21.16
CA ALA A 127 -3.90 12.54 -21.52
C ALA A 127 -4.25 13.48 -22.69
N LYS A 128 -4.57 12.95 -23.87
CA LYS A 128 -4.91 13.75 -25.06
C LYS A 128 -6.41 13.81 -25.31
N SER A 129 -7.14 12.83 -24.82
CA SER A 129 -8.57 12.65 -25.00
C SER A 129 -9.18 11.90 -23.82
N LYS A 130 -10.52 11.87 -23.74
CA LYS A 130 -11.23 11.04 -22.77
C LYS A 130 -10.87 9.54 -22.89
N LEU A 131 -10.45 9.08 -24.07
CA LEU A 131 -10.12 7.67 -24.29
C LEU A 131 -8.79 7.25 -23.64
N ASP A 132 -7.98 8.21 -23.20
CA ASP A 132 -6.69 7.96 -22.55
C ASP A 132 -6.81 7.85 -21.01
N ILE A 133 -7.96 8.24 -20.46
CA ILE A 133 -8.13 8.48 -19.02
C ILE A 133 -7.90 7.21 -18.20
N GLY A 134 -8.44 6.07 -18.60
CA GLY A 134 -8.26 4.82 -17.84
C GLY A 134 -6.79 4.42 -17.73
N LYS A 135 -6.05 4.50 -18.83
CA LYS A 135 -4.60 4.25 -18.85
C LYS A 135 -3.85 5.25 -17.97
N CYS A 136 -4.13 6.54 -18.13
CA CYS A 136 -3.47 7.60 -17.38
C CYS A 136 -3.75 7.49 -15.88
N LEU A 137 -5.00 7.19 -15.48
CA LEU A 137 -5.38 6.98 -14.09
C LEU A 137 -4.61 5.85 -13.42
N GLN A 138 -4.32 4.77 -14.16
CA GLN A 138 -3.50 3.66 -13.68
C GLN A 138 -2.01 4.06 -13.63
N GLU A 139 -1.46 4.53 -14.75
CA GLU A 139 -0.04 4.84 -14.89
C GLU A 139 0.43 5.97 -13.96
N TRP A 140 -0.39 7.02 -13.78
CA TRP A 140 0.03 8.22 -13.03
C TRP A 140 0.15 8.01 -11.53
N ARG A 141 -0.56 7.02 -10.99
CA ARG A 141 -0.51 6.66 -9.56
C ARG A 141 0.56 5.63 -9.23
N LEU A 142 1.08 4.94 -10.23
CA LEU A 142 1.89 3.74 -10.09
C LEU A 142 3.25 4.01 -9.43
N GLY A 143 3.43 3.51 -8.22
CA GLY A 143 4.63 3.71 -7.42
C GLY A 143 4.34 3.70 -5.92
N ALA A 144 5.36 4.02 -5.13
CA ALA A 144 5.25 4.19 -3.70
C ALA A 144 5.76 5.56 -3.22
N ARG A 145 5.07 6.12 -2.22
CA ARG A 145 5.49 7.33 -1.51
C ARG A 145 5.44 7.05 -0.02
N PHE A 146 6.44 7.50 0.70
CA PHE A 146 6.44 7.34 2.14
C PHE A 146 7.22 8.45 2.85
N GLY A 147 6.85 8.70 4.10
CA GLY A 147 7.53 9.70 4.92
C GLY A 147 7.11 9.61 6.38
N LYS A 148 7.98 10.14 7.23
CA LYS A 148 7.81 10.24 8.68
C LYS A 148 8.20 11.64 9.13
N ASP A 149 7.38 12.23 9.99
CA ASP A 149 7.65 13.46 10.71
C ASP A 149 7.18 13.28 12.17
N GLY A 150 8.13 13.05 13.08
CA GLY A 150 7.83 12.65 14.45
C GLY A 150 6.98 11.37 14.52
N ASP A 151 5.83 11.46 15.17
CA ASP A 151 4.85 10.37 15.32
C ASP A 151 3.86 10.28 14.14
N VAL A 152 3.96 11.18 13.17
CA VAL A 152 3.16 11.16 11.96
C VAL A 152 3.92 10.42 10.88
N PHE A 153 3.31 9.40 10.28
CA PHE A 153 3.89 8.75 9.12
C PHE A 153 2.82 8.29 8.14
N MET A 154 3.20 8.30 6.87
CA MET A 154 2.35 7.93 5.76
C MET A 154 3.13 7.04 4.82
N CYS A 155 2.48 6.00 4.32
CA CYS A 155 2.94 5.20 3.21
C CYS A 155 1.77 4.98 2.24
N GLU A 156 1.98 5.25 0.97
CA GLU A 156 1.05 4.93 -0.11
C GLU A 156 1.77 4.04 -1.10
N VAL A 157 1.14 2.94 -1.51
CA VAL A 157 1.64 2.05 -2.56
C VAL A 157 0.50 1.81 -3.52
N ASN A 158 0.66 2.23 -4.77
CA ASN A 158 -0.31 1.92 -5.81
C ASN A 158 0.36 1.06 -6.86
N THR A 159 -0.23 -0.09 -7.15
CA THR A 159 0.24 -1.06 -8.14
C THR A 159 -0.63 -0.96 -9.39
N ASN A 160 -0.51 -1.92 -10.32
CA ASN A 160 -1.39 -1.93 -11.50
C ASN A 160 -2.82 -2.34 -11.12
N ARG A 161 -3.02 -3.04 -10.00
CA ARG A 161 -4.32 -3.60 -9.58
C ARG A 161 -4.73 -3.27 -8.15
N HIS A 162 -3.88 -2.64 -7.36
CA HIS A 162 -4.14 -2.40 -5.93
C HIS A 162 -3.75 -0.98 -5.50
N MET A 163 -4.42 -0.48 -4.47
CA MET A 163 -4.10 0.77 -3.78
C MET A 163 -3.99 0.50 -2.28
N PHE A 164 -2.85 0.81 -1.70
CA PHE A 164 -2.56 0.67 -0.28
C PHE A 164 -2.27 2.02 0.34
N VAL A 165 -2.79 2.24 1.55
CA VAL A 165 -2.48 3.41 2.37
C VAL A 165 -2.20 2.93 3.78
N TYR A 166 -1.19 3.51 4.42
CA TYR A 166 -0.95 3.40 5.85
C TYR A 166 -0.61 4.79 6.37
N LEU A 167 -1.62 5.48 6.88
CA LEU A 167 -1.50 6.80 7.47
C LEU A 167 -1.80 6.71 8.97
N VAL A 168 -0.87 7.20 9.77
CA VAL A 168 -1.06 7.41 11.21
C VAL A 168 -0.72 8.86 11.53
N ASN A 169 -1.67 9.55 12.15
CA ASN A 169 -1.44 10.85 12.78
C ASN A 169 -2.33 10.99 14.04
N GLY A 170 -2.16 12.12 14.75
CA GLY A 170 -2.87 12.35 16.01
C GLY A 170 -4.39 12.34 15.92
N ARG A 171 -4.98 12.62 14.75
CA ARG A 171 -6.45 12.75 14.55
C ARG A 171 -7.04 11.67 13.64
N MET A 172 -6.19 10.92 12.95
CA MET A 172 -6.62 9.99 11.91
C MET A 172 -5.68 8.80 11.82
N ILE A 173 -6.29 7.62 11.85
CA ILE A 173 -5.67 6.38 11.36
C ILE A 173 -6.43 6.04 10.10
N TYR A 174 -5.72 5.92 8.99
CA TYR A 174 -6.30 5.49 7.73
C TYR A 174 -5.38 4.47 7.09
N ILE A 175 -5.73 3.21 7.29
CA ILE A 175 -4.96 2.08 6.81
C ILE A 175 -5.91 1.22 5.96
N ARG A 176 -5.51 0.93 4.72
CA ARG A 176 -6.32 0.14 3.80
C ARG A 176 -5.51 -0.65 2.80
N ALA A 177 -6.07 -1.77 2.37
CA ALA A 177 -5.80 -2.40 1.10
C ALA A 177 -7.06 -2.29 0.24
N ALA A 178 -6.87 -2.05 -1.06
CA ALA A 178 -7.98 -1.99 -1.99
C ALA A 178 -7.60 -2.57 -3.35
N ALA A 179 -8.31 -3.61 -3.80
CA ALA A 179 -8.33 -3.99 -5.20
C ALA A 179 -8.94 -2.86 -6.04
N THR A 180 -8.34 -2.52 -7.18
CA THR A 180 -8.74 -1.39 -8.01
C THR A 180 -8.69 -1.70 -9.51
N ALA A 181 -9.56 -1.05 -10.28
CA ALA A 181 -9.53 -1.03 -11.73
C ALA A 181 -9.88 0.37 -12.24
N ASN A 182 -9.32 0.74 -13.39
CA ASN A 182 -9.49 2.06 -13.98
C ASN A 182 -10.05 1.93 -15.39
N ASN A 183 -10.95 2.84 -15.77
CA ASN A 183 -11.34 3.03 -17.17
C ASN A 183 -11.58 4.51 -17.49
N ASN A 184 -12.12 4.79 -18.68
CA ASN A 184 -12.30 6.15 -19.17
C ASN A 184 -13.43 6.95 -18.48
N ASN A 185 -14.17 6.32 -17.57
CA ASN A 185 -15.21 6.95 -16.77
C ASN A 185 -14.80 7.08 -15.28
N GLY A 186 -13.66 6.53 -14.86
CA GLY A 186 -13.15 6.71 -13.50
C GLY A 186 -12.42 5.49 -12.94
N THR A 187 -12.44 5.37 -11.62
CA THR A 187 -11.82 4.29 -10.86
C THR A 187 -12.88 3.52 -10.08
N LEU A 188 -12.87 2.20 -10.20
CA LEU A 188 -13.54 1.28 -9.28
C LEU A 188 -12.50 0.77 -8.29
N PHE A 189 -12.88 0.67 -7.01
CA PHE A 189 -12.10 -0.08 -6.04
C PHE A 189 -12.98 -0.66 -4.94
N PHE A 190 -12.52 -1.75 -4.35
CA PHE A 190 -13.10 -2.37 -3.16
C PHE A 190 -12.10 -2.19 -2.05
N GLN A 191 -12.50 -1.58 -0.92
CA GLN A 191 -11.65 -1.53 0.26
C GLN A 191 -11.78 -2.84 1.01
N ASN A 192 -11.11 -3.88 0.50
CA ASN A 192 -11.19 -5.22 1.05
C ASN A 192 -10.55 -5.33 2.44
N ILE A 193 -9.68 -4.39 2.81
CA ILE A 193 -9.18 -4.23 4.18
C ILE A 193 -9.27 -2.75 4.55
N ARG A 194 -9.85 -2.45 5.71
CA ARG A 194 -9.97 -1.08 6.22
C ARG A 194 -9.76 -1.04 7.73
N MET A 195 -8.96 -0.08 8.17
CA MET A 195 -8.80 0.35 9.55
C MET A 195 -8.84 1.88 9.55
N MET A 196 -9.94 2.46 10.04
CA MET A 196 -10.18 3.89 10.05
C MET A 196 -10.57 4.36 11.43
N ARG A 197 -9.82 5.34 11.94
CA ARG A 197 -10.28 6.28 12.97
C ARG A 197 -10.24 7.66 12.36
N ASN A 198 -11.33 8.40 12.38
CA ASN A 198 -11.34 9.79 11.93
C ASN A 198 -12.11 10.67 12.90
N ASP A 199 -11.38 11.48 13.65
CA ASP A 199 -11.95 12.36 14.68
C ASP A 199 -12.88 13.44 14.10
N ASN A 200 -12.74 13.78 12.81
CA ASN A 200 -13.58 14.78 12.16
C ASN A 200 -14.98 14.25 11.84
N THR A 201 -15.12 12.94 11.59
CA THR A 201 -16.41 12.31 11.24
C THR A 201 -16.93 11.39 12.35
N GLY A 202 -16.10 11.09 13.35
CA GLY A 202 -16.38 10.06 14.36
C GLY A 202 -16.30 8.64 13.81
N GLU A 203 -15.76 8.43 12.60
CA GLU A 203 -15.66 7.10 12.01
C GLU A 203 -14.69 6.23 12.83
N MET A 204 -15.17 5.03 13.17
CA MET A 204 -14.38 3.95 13.77
C MET A 204 -14.74 2.64 13.07
N THR A 205 -13.90 2.20 12.13
CA THR A 205 -14.11 0.98 11.35
C THR A 205 -12.85 0.13 11.30
N SER A 206 -13.00 -1.19 11.39
CA SER A 206 -11.89 -2.14 11.29
C SER A 206 -12.41 -3.47 10.76
N TYR A 207 -12.06 -3.84 9.53
CA TYR A 207 -12.48 -5.09 8.91
C TYR A 207 -11.52 -5.56 7.81
N ILE A 208 -11.65 -6.86 7.52
CA ILE A 208 -11.18 -7.52 6.31
C ILE A 208 -12.39 -8.25 5.73
N GLU A 209 -12.62 -8.10 4.43
CA GLU A 209 -13.72 -8.75 3.75
C GLU A 209 -13.59 -10.28 3.83
N PRO A 210 -14.70 -11.01 4.01
CA PRO A 210 -14.72 -12.44 3.75
C PRO A 210 -14.24 -12.70 2.32
N ASP A 211 -13.44 -13.76 2.13
CA ASP A 211 -12.92 -14.13 0.80
C ASP A 211 -11.94 -13.09 0.20
N ASN A 212 -11.16 -12.42 1.05
CA ASN A 212 -10.15 -11.41 0.67
C ASN A 212 -9.24 -11.86 -0.48
N TYR A 213 -8.85 -13.15 -0.50
CA TYR A 213 -7.99 -13.69 -1.55
C TYR A 213 -8.59 -13.47 -2.93
N ASN A 214 -9.87 -13.80 -3.13
CA ASN A 214 -10.51 -13.68 -4.43
C ASN A 214 -10.73 -12.23 -4.84
N ILE A 215 -10.94 -11.32 -3.88
CA ILE A 215 -11.06 -9.89 -4.15
C ILE A 215 -9.73 -9.32 -4.66
N ALA A 216 -8.61 -9.70 -4.04
CA ALA A 216 -7.27 -9.28 -4.46
C ALA A 216 -6.80 -9.99 -5.76
N ALA A 217 -7.16 -11.26 -5.93
CA ALA A 217 -6.68 -12.08 -7.05
C ALA A 217 -7.42 -11.80 -8.36
N ASN A 218 -8.74 -11.59 -8.34
CA ASN A 218 -9.57 -11.57 -9.55
C ASN A 218 -9.67 -10.19 -10.20
N ASN A 219 -9.89 -10.16 -11.52
CA ASN A 219 -10.15 -8.91 -12.23
C ASN A 219 -11.49 -8.32 -11.80
N LEU A 220 -11.50 -7.02 -11.57
CA LEU A 220 -12.71 -6.27 -11.23
C LEU A 220 -13.47 -5.94 -12.50
N ASN A 221 -14.76 -6.23 -12.48
CA ASN A 221 -15.67 -5.88 -13.57
C ASN A 221 -16.27 -4.49 -13.32
N ILE A 222 -15.94 -3.53 -14.18
CA ILE A 222 -16.45 -2.17 -14.08
C ILE A 222 -17.83 -2.08 -14.73
N ASP A 223 -18.84 -1.73 -13.94
CA ASP A 223 -20.15 -1.33 -14.43
C ASP A 223 -20.17 0.18 -14.72
N ASN A 224 -20.12 0.53 -16.00
CA ASN A 224 -20.09 1.92 -16.43
C ASN A 224 -21.35 2.73 -16.06
N SER A 225 -22.47 2.07 -15.79
CA SER A 225 -23.71 2.75 -15.40
C SER A 225 -23.65 3.35 -13.99
N LYS A 226 -22.70 2.89 -13.17
CA LYS A 226 -22.51 3.36 -11.79
C LYS A 226 -21.66 4.63 -11.67
N PHE A 227 -20.99 5.07 -12.74
CA PHE A 227 -20.26 6.33 -12.69
C PHE A 227 -21.20 7.54 -12.78
N ASN A 228 -21.04 8.47 -11.84
CA ASN A 228 -21.75 9.74 -11.79
C ASN A 228 -20.75 10.89 -11.60
N PRO A 229 -20.50 11.76 -12.59
CA PRO A 229 -19.50 12.83 -12.45
C PRO A 229 -19.80 13.80 -11.29
N ASN A 230 -21.06 13.88 -10.84
CA ASN A 230 -21.48 14.77 -9.76
C ASN A 230 -21.42 14.12 -8.37
N ALA A 231 -21.21 12.81 -8.28
CA ALA A 231 -21.13 12.11 -7.00
C ALA A 231 -20.29 10.83 -7.10
N CYS A 232 -19.55 10.53 -6.04
CA CYS A 232 -19.08 9.18 -5.82
C CYS A 232 -20.28 8.25 -5.57
N VAL A 233 -20.16 7.00 -6.03
CA VAL A 233 -21.20 5.98 -5.87
C VAL A 233 -20.64 4.81 -5.08
N PHE A 234 -21.36 4.43 -4.02
CA PHE A 234 -21.16 3.19 -3.28
C PHE A 234 -22.16 2.18 -3.81
N SER A 235 -21.69 1.09 -4.42
CA SER A 235 -22.56 0.02 -4.87
C SER A 235 -22.86 -0.99 -3.75
N PRO A 236 -24.02 -1.68 -3.83
CA PRO A 236 -24.43 -2.63 -2.78
C PRO A 236 -23.46 -3.79 -2.54
N ASP A 237 -22.61 -4.10 -3.52
CA ASP A 237 -21.56 -5.11 -3.47
C ASP A 237 -20.28 -4.62 -2.76
N GLY A 238 -20.27 -3.40 -2.23
CA GLY A 238 -19.11 -2.78 -1.56
C GLY A 238 -18.16 -2.02 -2.51
N GLY A 239 -18.46 -2.00 -3.81
CA GLY A 239 -17.67 -1.27 -4.80
C GLY A 239 -17.79 0.25 -4.63
N ILE A 240 -16.67 0.96 -4.75
CA ILE A 240 -16.62 2.42 -4.68
C ILE A 240 -16.20 2.95 -6.04
N TYR A 241 -17.05 3.80 -6.63
CA TYR A 241 -16.86 4.41 -7.93
C TYR A 241 -16.45 5.87 -7.76
N TRP A 242 -15.19 6.15 -8.06
CA TRP A 242 -14.69 7.52 -8.21
C TRP A 242 -14.83 7.94 -9.66
N SER A 243 -15.80 8.80 -9.91
CA SER A 243 -16.19 9.20 -11.26
C SER A 243 -15.27 10.26 -11.82
N PHE A 244 -14.92 10.11 -13.09
CA PHE A 244 -14.21 11.12 -13.86
C PHE A 244 -15.03 12.42 -13.96
N ILE A 245 -14.39 13.56 -13.68
CA ILE A 245 -14.97 14.90 -13.82
C ILE A 245 -14.41 15.60 -15.06
N SER A 246 -13.09 15.82 -15.09
CA SER A 246 -12.41 16.56 -16.15
C SER A 246 -10.92 16.17 -16.24
N PHE A 247 -10.24 16.56 -17.32
CA PHE A 247 -8.79 16.44 -17.42
C PHE A 247 -8.14 17.63 -18.12
N THR A 248 -6.86 17.81 -17.81
CA THR A 248 -5.86 18.50 -18.63
C THR A 248 -4.81 17.46 -19.04
N PRO A 249 -3.86 17.79 -19.94
CA PRO A 249 -2.78 16.88 -20.31
C PRO A 249 -2.03 16.23 -19.14
N ASP A 250 -1.93 16.92 -18.00
CA ASP A 250 -1.11 16.50 -16.85
C ASP A 250 -1.91 16.28 -15.55
N GLN A 251 -3.25 16.41 -15.58
CA GLN A 251 -4.08 16.27 -14.38
C GLN A 251 -5.45 15.70 -14.71
N ILE A 252 -5.92 14.74 -13.92
CA ILE A 252 -7.28 14.20 -13.98
C ILE A 252 -7.99 14.48 -12.67
N GLN A 253 -9.24 14.93 -12.75
CA GLN A 253 -10.11 15.16 -11.61
C GLN A 253 -11.12 14.02 -11.44
N LEU A 254 -11.22 13.49 -10.22
CA LEU A 254 -12.19 12.47 -9.83
C LEU A 254 -13.09 12.97 -8.70
N ASN A 255 -14.34 12.52 -8.66
CA ASN A 255 -15.26 12.73 -7.55
C ASN A 255 -15.05 11.64 -6.48
N GLY A 256 -14.49 11.98 -5.32
CA GLY A 256 -14.07 11.01 -4.30
C GLY A 256 -14.85 11.08 -2.99
N CYS A 257 -16.18 11.13 -3.05
CA CYS A 257 -17.06 10.92 -1.91
C CYS A 257 -16.92 11.99 -0.81
N GLY A 258 -17.06 13.26 -1.20
CA GLY A 258 -17.01 14.42 -0.29
C GLY A 258 -15.96 15.46 -0.69
N GLU A 259 -15.02 15.08 -1.55
CA GLU A 259 -14.00 15.96 -2.10
C GLU A 259 -13.67 15.62 -3.57
N THR A 260 -12.98 16.53 -4.25
CA THR A 260 -12.43 16.29 -5.59
C THR A 260 -10.98 15.84 -5.46
N TYR A 261 -10.66 14.68 -6.04
CA TYR A 261 -9.30 14.14 -6.09
C TYR A 261 -8.61 14.60 -7.37
N TYR A 262 -7.34 14.97 -7.24
CA TYR A 262 -6.51 15.44 -8.35
C TYR A 262 -5.34 14.48 -8.56
N ILE A 263 -5.43 13.68 -9.62
CA ILE A 263 -4.35 12.76 -10.00
C ILE A 263 -3.44 13.48 -10.98
N LYS A 264 -2.19 13.73 -10.59
CA LYS A 264 -1.22 14.49 -11.39
C LYS A 264 -0.20 13.57 -12.02
N ARG A 265 0.06 13.79 -13.31
CA ARG A 265 1.08 13.04 -14.07
C ARG A 265 2.48 13.23 -13.48
N THR A 266 2.75 14.45 -13.01
CA THR A 266 4.05 14.92 -12.52
C THR A 266 4.36 14.47 -11.09
N ASP A 267 3.45 13.77 -10.43
CA ASP A 267 3.71 13.24 -9.09
C ASP A 267 4.98 12.36 -9.09
N GLN A 268 5.82 12.62 -8.09
CA GLN A 268 7.06 11.91 -7.86
C GLN A 268 6.87 10.82 -6.82
N PHE A 269 7.68 9.78 -6.92
CA PHE A 269 7.61 8.61 -6.06
C PHE A 269 9.01 8.27 -5.53
N ASP A 270 9.06 7.73 -4.32
CA ASP A 270 10.31 7.19 -3.77
C ASP A 270 10.69 5.89 -4.50
N GLU A 271 9.69 5.13 -4.94
CA GLU A 271 9.85 3.97 -5.82
C GLU A 271 8.88 4.04 -7.00
N TYR A 272 9.37 3.83 -8.22
CA TYR A 272 8.56 3.76 -9.43
C TYR A 272 8.33 2.30 -9.81
N PHE A 273 7.10 1.97 -10.23
CA PHE A 273 6.80 0.65 -10.77
C PHE A 273 6.53 0.70 -12.28
N LYS A 274 6.86 -0.41 -12.95
CA LYS A 274 6.63 -0.58 -14.38
C LYS A 274 5.14 -0.73 -14.65
N TYR A 275 4.63 0.10 -15.57
CA TYR A 275 3.27 -0.02 -16.07
C TYR A 275 3.06 -1.35 -16.80
N ILE A 276 2.01 -2.07 -16.41
CA ILE A 276 1.50 -3.27 -17.07
C ILE A 276 0.00 -3.08 -17.23
N PRO A 277 -0.58 -3.20 -18.45
CA PRO A 277 -2.03 -3.10 -18.62
C PRO A 277 -2.79 -3.99 -17.65
N TYR A 278 -3.87 -3.50 -17.05
CA TYR A 278 -4.63 -4.18 -16.00
C TYR A 278 -4.87 -5.68 -16.26
N GLU A 279 -5.37 -6.03 -17.43
CA GLU A 279 -5.67 -7.42 -17.85
C GLU A 279 -4.45 -8.35 -17.90
N LYS A 280 -3.24 -7.80 -17.87
CA LYS A 280 -1.96 -8.52 -17.92
C LYS A 280 -1.18 -8.46 -16.61
N ALA A 281 -1.72 -7.78 -15.58
CA ALA A 281 -1.02 -7.57 -14.33
C ALA A 281 -1.32 -8.65 -13.27
N GLY A 282 -2.41 -9.42 -13.43
CA GLY A 282 -2.68 -10.61 -12.62
C GLY A 282 -1.76 -11.79 -12.95
N LEU A 283 -1.73 -12.79 -12.08
CA LEU A 283 -1.04 -14.06 -12.29
C LEU A 283 -1.94 -15.14 -12.91
#